data_AF-A0A832KHP6-F1
#
_entry.id   AF-A0A832KHP6-F1
#
_cell.length_a   1.000
_cell.length_b   1.000
_cell.length_c   1.000
_cell.angle_alpha   90.00
_cell.angle_beta   90.00
_cell.angle_gamma   90.00
#
_symmetry.space_group_name_H-M   'P 1'
#
loop_
_entity.id
_entity.type
_entity.pdbx_description
1 polymer ?
#
loop_
_entity_poly.entity_id
_entity_poly.type
_entity_poly.pdbx_seq_one_letter_code
_entity_poly.pdbx_strand_id
1 'polypeptide(L)'
;MNPRKATANISPEEILTLVNAMKSFGRFLPPDASCLSPLGEELLEAGIRKVLKPEFVAVHQRPPASYSGYPFIVEVGIAYGGEVPKEDNKITLLRFANKIPLLFDEASDVSWKVVNSLDWRRYNVTMDMPVAVITHLCSTKIPYKTVGKEYIADRPEIEREILCGLREVARRLSAFISRRRSVEMERRRLNIFLKYLPKLASFSTSLAGKKEEPDINPLLRKVSRLAVVDEG
;
A
#
# COMPACT_ATOMS: atom_id res chain seq x y z
N MET A 1 -21.19 -35.05 22.32
CA MET A 1 -22.61 -34.67 22.16
C MET A 1 -23.30 -35.70 21.29
N ASN A 2 -24.50 -36.15 21.67
CA ASN A 2 -25.26 -37.10 20.85
C ASN A 2 -25.87 -36.35 19.64
N PRO A 3 -25.53 -36.72 18.39
CA PRO A 3 -26.00 -36.01 17.20
C PRO A 3 -27.51 -36.15 16.95
N ARG A 4 -28.18 -37.09 17.63
CA ARG A 4 -29.62 -37.32 17.51
C ARG A 4 -30.46 -36.61 18.58
N LYS A 5 -29.82 -35.88 19.51
CA LYS A 5 -30.52 -35.13 20.55
C LYS A 5 -31.28 -33.96 19.92
N ALA A 6 -32.52 -33.73 20.33
CA ALA A 6 -33.31 -32.59 19.85
C ALA A 6 -32.64 -31.26 20.24
N THR A 7 -32.54 -30.33 19.30
CA THR A 7 -31.88 -29.02 19.48
C THR A 7 -32.52 -28.16 20.56
N ALA A 8 -33.82 -28.35 20.82
CA ALA A 8 -34.54 -27.65 21.88
C ALA A 8 -34.11 -28.06 23.31
N ASN A 9 -33.54 -29.25 23.49
CA ASN A 9 -33.23 -29.82 24.81
C ASN A 9 -31.73 -29.83 25.13
N ILE A 10 -30.96 -28.92 24.54
CA ILE A 10 -29.51 -28.82 24.77
C ILE A 10 -29.26 -28.10 26.11
N SER A 11 -28.43 -28.67 26.98
CA SER A 11 -28.08 -28.05 28.25
C SER A 11 -27.10 -26.87 28.06
N PRO A 12 -27.05 -25.88 28.97
CA PRO A 12 -26.10 -24.77 28.87
C PRO A 12 -24.63 -25.22 28.76
N GLU A 13 -24.25 -26.29 29.44
CA GLU A 13 -22.91 -26.88 29.40
C GLU A 13 -22.58 -27.48 28.03
N GLU A 14 -23.56 -28.16 27.40
CA GLU A 14 -23.43 -28.70 26.06
C GLU A 14 -23.29 -27.57 25.02
N ILE A 15 -24.02 -26.45 25.17
CA ILE A 15 -23.87 -25.26 24.32
C ILE A 15 -22.46 -24.71 24.42
N LEU A 16 -21.92 -24.54 25.63
CA LEU A 16 -20.56 -24.05 25.84
C LEU A 16 -19.53 -24.97 25.17
N THR A 17 -19.72 -26.28 25.32
CA THR A 17 -18.87 -27.30 24.70
C THR A 17 -18.92 -27.20 23.17
N LEU A 18 -20.11 -27.02 22.59
CA LEU A 18 -20.30 -26.84 21.15
C LEU A 18 -19.67 -25.55 20.64
N VAL A 19 -19.86 -24.42 21.34
CA VAL A 19 -19.28 -23.13 20.96
C VAL A 19 -17.74 -23.19 20.99
N ASN A 20 -17.17 -23.84 22.01
CA ASN A 20 -15.72 -24.03 22.08
C ASN A 20 -15.20 -24.94 20.97
N ALA A 21 -15.92 -26.02 20.65
CA ALA A 21 -15.60 -26.90 19.53
C ALA A 21 -15.72 -26.19 18.17
N MET A 22 -16.71 -25.31 18.00
CA MET A 22 -16.82 -24.47 16.81
C MET A 22 -15.63 -23.50 16.72
N LYS A 23 -15.26 -22.83 17.81
CA LYS A 23 -14.10 -21.90 17.78
C LYS A 23 -12.77 -22.59 17.48
N SER A 24 -12.58 -23.84 17.92
CA SER A 24 -11.35 -24.60 17.68
C SER A 24 -11.31 -25.29 16.30
N PHE A 25 -12.44 -25.36 15.61
CA PHE A 25 -12.52 -26.01 14.30
C PHE A 25 -11.98 -25.10 13.19
N GLY A 26 -10.74 -25.34 12.76
CA GLY A 26 -10.06 -24.53 11.74
C GLY A 26 -10.39 -24.87 10.28
N ARG A 27 -11.35 -25.75 10.00
CA ARG A 27 -11.68 -26.20 8.64
C ARG A 27 -13.02 -25.65 8.12
N PHE A 28 -13.48 -24.53 8.65
CA PHE A 28 -14.61 -23.84 8.05
C PHE A 28 -14.25 -23.30 6.68
N LEU A 29 -15.19 -23.40 5.76
CA LEU A 29 -15.12 -22.65 4.52
C LEU A 29 -15.26 -21.16 4.85
N PRO A 30 -14.56 -20.27 4.13
CA PRO A 30 -14.80 -18.85 4.26
C PRO A 30 -16.28 -18.55 3.98
N PRO A 31 -16.90 -17.62 4.72
CA PRO A 31 -18.29 -17.25 4.51
C PRO A 31 -18.47 -16.66 3.11
N ASP A 32 -19.67 -16.86 2.57
CA ASP A 32 -20.02 -16.29 1.28
C ASP A 32 -19.98 -14.76 1.36
N ALA A 33 -19.28 -14.15 0.41
CA ALA A 33 -19.11 -12.71 0.30
C ALA A 33 -20.13 -12.06 -0.62
N SER A 34 -21.03 -12.85 -1.24
CA SER A 34 -22.11 -12.37 -2.10
C SER A 34 -23.02 -11.34 -1.40
N CYS A 35 -23.09 -11.35 -0.08
CA CYS A 35 -23.84 -10.38 0.71
C CYS A 35 -23.14 -9.01 0.85
N LEU A 36 -21.87 -8.89 0.44
CA LEU A 36 -21.09 -7.66 0.57
C LEU A 36 -21.12 -6.85 -0.73
N SER A 37 -21.08 -5.52 -0.60
CA SER A 37 -20.97 -4.59 -1.73
C SER A 37 -19.69 -3.77 -1.58
N PRO A 38 -18.52 -4.34 -1.94
CA PRO A 38 -17.27 -3.59 -2.01
C PRO A 38 -17.37 -2.42 -3.00
N LEU A 39 -16.43 -1.46 -2.90
CA LEU A 39 -16.40 -0.35 -3.86
C LEU A 39 -15.77 -0.81 -5.19
N GLY A 40 -14.78 -1.71 -5.12
CA GLY A 40 -14.01 -2.19 -6.26
C GLY A 40 -12.73 -1.40 -6.50
N GLU A 41 -11.71 -2.08 -7.05
CA GLU A 41 -10.39 -1.49 -7.30
C GLU A 41 -10.45 -0.29 -8.26
N GLU A 42 -11.20 -0.41 -9.35
CA GLU A 42 -11.30 0.62 -10.40
C GLU A 42 -11.96 1.92 -9.91
N LEU A 43 -13.09 1.79 -9.20
CA LEU A 43 -13.84 2.94 -8.69
C LEU A 43 -13.06 3.64 -7.58
N LEU A 44 -12.39 2.88 -6.72
CA LEU A 44 -11.55 3.44 -5.67
C LEU A 44 -10.34 4.17 -6.28
N GLU A 45 -9.70 3.60 -7.30
CA GLU A 45 -8.60 4.25 -8.01
C GLU A 45 -9.06 5.55 -8.68
N ALA A 46 -10.18 5.54 -9.39
CA ALA A 46 -10.75 6.71 -10.03
C ALA A 46 -11.09 7.82 -9.01
N GLY A 47 -11.64 7.44 -7.86
CA GLY A 47 -11.94 8.36 -6.75
C GLY A 47 -10.68 9.03 -6.21
N ILE A 48 -9.63 8.24 -5.95
CA ILE A 48 -8.33 8.73 -5.47
C ILE A 48 -7.71 9.70 -6.49
N ARG A 49 -7.71 9.33 -7.77
CA ARG A 49 -7.16 10.18 -8.84
C ARG A 49 -7.89 11.51 -8.96
N LYS A 50 -9.21 11.50 -8.83
CA LYS A 50 -10.04 12.71 -8.93
C LYS A 50 -9.83 13.67 -7.77
N VAL A 51 -9.70 13.16 -6.54
CA VAL A 51 -9.63 13.99 -5.32
C VAL A 51 -8.20 14.45 -5.03
N LEU A 52 -7.22 13.54 -5.06
CA LEU A 52 -5.85 13.81 -4.61
C LEU A 52 -4.89 14.15 -5.76
N LYS A 53 -5.29 13.92 -7.02
CA LYS A 53 -4.45 14.07 -8.23
C LYS A 53 -2.99 13.63 -8.03
N PRO A 54 -2.75 12.36 -7.62
CA PRO A 54 -1.41 11.88 -7.34
C PRO A 54 -0.64 11.58 -8.65
N GLU A 55 0.68 11.54 -8.55
CA GLU A 55 1.55 11.03 -9.62
C GLU A 55 1.42 9.51 -9.79
N PHE A 56 1.23 8.81 -8.68
CA PHE A 56 1.08 7.36 -8.64
C PHE A 56 -0.06 6.96 -7.71
N VAL A 57 -0.83 5.96 -8.13
CA VAL A 57 -1.85 5.32 -7.31
C VAL A 57 -1.77 3.82 -7.52
N ALA A 58 -1.98 3.07 -6.44
CA ALA A 58 -2.22 1.65 -6.50
C ALA A 58 -3.31 1.29 -5.52
N VAL A 59 -4.25 0.47 -5.97
CA VAL A 59 -5.34 -0.06 -5.15
C VAL A 59 -5.26 -1.58 -5.18
N HIS A 60 -5.65 -2.20 -4.06
CA HIS A 60 -5.80 -3.63 -3.96
C HIS A 60 -7.01 -4.01 -3.07
N GLN A 61 -7.88 -4.84 -3.61
CA GLN A 61 -8.98 -5.48 -2.91
C GLN A 61 -8.57 -6.89 -2.46
N ARG A 62 -8.66 -7.14 -1.16
CA ARG A 62 -8.38 -8.45 -0.59
C ARG A 62 -9.53 -9.43 -0.86
N PRO A 63 -9.23 -10.75 -0.92
CA PRO A 63 -10.28 -11.75 -0.90
C PRO A 63 -11.11 -11.63 0.41
N PRO A 64 -12.37 -12.05 0.39
CA PRO A 64 -13.22 -11.99 1.58
C PRO A 64 -12.64 -12.85 2.70
N ALA A 65 -12.63 -12.27 3.89
CA ALA A 65 -12.23 -12.91 5.14
C ALA A 65 -13.40 -12.88 6.12
N SER A 66 -13.23 -13.48 7.30
CA SER A 66 -14.27 -13.53 8.31
C SER A 66 -13.74 -13.21 9.69
N TYR A 67 -14.48 -12.45 10.47
CA TYR A 67 -14.18 -12.22 11.88
C TYR A 67 -15.42 -12.57 12.70
N SER A 68 -15.28 -13.39 13.74
CA SER A 68 -16.41 -13.84 14.58
C SER A 68 -17.65 -14.32 13.80
N GLY A 69 -17.47 -14.91 12.61
CA GLY A 69 -18.55 -15.37 11.73
C GLY A 69 -19.14 -14.32 10.78
N TYR A 70 -18.71 -13.06 10.83
CA TYR A 70 -19.13 -12.02 9.89
C TYR A 70 -18.15 -11.92 8.71
N PRO A 71 -18.61 -12.03 7.45
CA PRO A 71 -17.77 -11.82 6.28
C PRO A 71 -17.38 -10.35 6.17
N PHE A 72 -16.13 -10.08 5.79
CA PHE A 72 -15.62 -8.75 5.50
C PHE A 72 -14.64 -8.75 4.33
N ILE A 73 -14.58 -7.63 3.62
CA ILE A 73 -13.61 -7.35 2.57
C ILE A 73 -12.85 -6.09 2.95
N VAL A 74 -11.54 -6.09 2.72
CA VAL A 74 -10.67 -4.92 2.91
C VAL A 74 -10.17 -4.47 1.55
N GLU A 75 -10.33 -3.19 1.27
CA GLU A 75 -9.71 -2.51 0.14
C GLU A 75 -8.69 -1.52 0.69
N VAL A 76 -7.49 -1.53 0.11
CA VAL A 76 -6.41 -0.62 0.48
C VAL A 76 -5.95 0.11 -0.76
N GLY A 77 -5.82 1.43 -0.66
CA GLY A 77 -5.24 2.29 -1.68
C GLY A 77 -4.00 3.00 -1.15
N ILE A 78 -3.06 3.28 -2.03
CA ILE A 78 -1.94 4.19 -1.77
C ILE A 78 -1.84 5.20 -2.90
N ALA A 79 -1.62 6.46 -2.54
CA ALA A 79 -1.44 7.58 -3.45
C ALA A 79 -0.12 8.29 -3.12
N TYR A 80 0.62 8.68 -4.14
CA TYR A 80 1.94 9.30 -3.98
C TYR A 80 2.13 10.48 -4.95
N GLY A 81 2.73 11.56 -4.45
CA GLY A 81 3.11 12.73 -5.25
C GLY A 81 1.93 13.65 -5.60
N GLY A 82 2.16 14.61 -6.50
CA GLY A 82 1.12 15.52 -6.99
C GLY A 82 0.57 16.45 -5.91
N GLU A 83 -0.76 16.57 -5.84
CA GLU A 83 -1.48 17.40 -4.87
C GLU A 83 -1.80 16.67 -3.55
N VAL A 84 -1.17 15.51 -3.30
CA VAL A 84 -1.36 14.77 -2.05
C VAL A 84 -0.90 15.61 -0.84
N PRO A 85 -1.72 15.75 0.21
CA PRO A 85 -1.36 16.48 1.41
C PRO A 85 -0.04 15.96 1.99
N LYS A 86 0.86 16.87 2.29
CA LYS A 86 2.10 16.57 2.99
C LYS A 86 1.90 16.95 4.46
N GLU A 87 1.80 15.93 5.31
CA GLU A 87 1.84 16.12 6.76
C GLU A 87 3.28 15.91 7.26
N ASP A 88 3.73 16.77 8.17
CA ASP A 88 5.07 16.65 8.73
C ASP A 88 5.16 15.40 9.61
N ASN A 89 6.15 14.54 9.32
CA ASN A 89 6.41 13.31 10.05
C ASN A 89 5.24 12.29 10.08
N LYS A 90 4.23 12.46 9.21
CA LYS A 90 3.03 11.62 9.21
C LYS A 90 2.57 11.27 7.80
N ILE A 91 2.12 10.03 7.63
CA ILE A 91 1.42 9.60 6.42
C ILE A 91 -0.06 9.93 6.58
N THR A 92 -0.64 10.62 5.60
CA THR A 92 -2.06 10.94 5.59
C THR A 92 -2.88 9.66 5.45
N LEU A 93 -3.84 9.44 6.35
CA LEU A 93 -4.67 8.24 6.38
C LEU A 93 -6.14 8.60 6.16
N LEU A 94 -6.73 8.08 5.09
CA LEU A 94 -8.16 8.22 4.80
C LEU A 94 -8.86 6.89 5.08
N ARG A 95 -9.82 6.90 6.01
CA ARG A 95 -10.48 5.69 6.48
C ARG A 95 -11.94 5.66 6.03
N PHE A 96 -12.38 4.50 5.60
CA PHE A 96 -13.75 4.25 5.18
C PHE A 96 -14.27 2.95 5.77
N ALA A 97 -15.54 2.95 6.15
CA ALA A 97 -16.25 1.82 6.72
C ALA A 97 -17.62 1.74 6.06
N ASN A 98 -17.93 0.66 5.34
CA ASN A 98 -19.18 0.50 4.58
C ASN A 98 -19.55 1.75 3.75
N LYS A 99 -18.61 2.27 2.95
CA LYS A 99 -18.75 3.48 2.12
C LYS A 99 -18.96 4.80 2.88
N ILE A 100 -18.78 4.81 4.21
CA ILE A 100 -18.87 6.01 5.06
C ILE A 100 -17.45 6.43 5.50
N PRO A 101 -17.05 7.70 5.32
CA PRO A 101 -15.76 8.19 5.79
C PRO A 101 -15.72 8.32 7.32
N LEU A 102 -14.60 7.92 7.92
CA LEU A 102 -14.34 8.04 9.36
C LEU A 102 -13.37 9.20 9.62
N LEU A 103 -13.88 10.30 10.18
CA LEU A 103 -13.13 11.56 10.33
C LEU A 103 -12.47 11.73 11.70
N PHE A 104 -13.06 11.16 12.75
CA PHE A 104 -12.64 11.38 14.13
C PHE A 104 -11.81 10.21 14.68
N ASP A 105 -11.03 10.49 15.73
CA ASP A 105 -10.26 9.50 16.49
C ASP A 105 -9.36 8.57 15.66
N GLU A 106 -8.57 9.15 14.75
CA GLU A 106 -7.60 8.40 13.94
C GLU A 106 -6.63 7.59 14.79
N ALA A 107 -6.14 8.15 15.90
CA ALA A 107 -5.10 7.54 16.72
C ALA A 107 -5.50 6.19 17.34
N SER A 108 -6.81 5.96 17.52
CA SER A 108 -7.37 4.76 18.16
C SER A 108 -7.77 3.68 17.16
N ASP A 109 -7.68 3.95 15.85
CA ASP A 109 -8.13 3.04 14.80
C ASP A 109 -7.12 1.92 14.50
N VAL A 110 -7.62 0.73 14.14
CA VAL A 110 -6.77 -0.38 13.69
C VAL A 110 -5.95 0.01 12.46
N SER A 111 -6.53 0.76 11.52
CA SER A 111 -5.84 1.21 10.32
C SER A 111 -4.63 2.07 10.66
N TRP A 112 -4.76 2.94 11.66
CA TRP A 112 -3.68 3.80 12.15
C TRP A 112 -2.57 2.98 12.82
N LYS A 113 -2.94 2.03 13.66
CA LYS A 113 -2.01 1.06 14.27
C LYS A 113 -1.21 0.31 13.19
N VAL A 114 -1.89 -0.19 12.15
CA VAL A 114 -1.25 -0.93 11.05
C VAL A 114 -0.29 -0.05 10.26
N VAL A 115 -0.71 1.17 9.89
CA VAL A 115 0.12 2.13 9.13
C VAL A 115 1.38 2.51 9.91
N ASN A 116 1.27 2.75 11.22
CA ASN A 116 2.43 3.05 12.06
C ASN A 116 3.32 1.84 12.34
N SER A 117 2.75 0.64 12.39
CA SER A 117 3.52 -0.60 12.59
C SER A 117 4.38 -0.97 11.38
N LEU A 118 4.06 -0.43 10.19
CA LEU A 118 4.76 -0.74 8.96
C LEU A 118 6.11 -0.03 8.88
N ASP A 119 7.17 -0.78 8.56
CA ASP A 119 8.48 -0.21 8.29
C ASP A 119 8.56 0.37 6.87
N TRP A 120 8.19 1.64 6.72
CA TRP A 120 8.15 2.39 5.45
C TRP A 120 9.49 2.49 4.74
N ARG A 121 10.61 2.43 5.49
CA ARG A 121 11.96 2.50 4.92
C ARG A 121 12.22 1.34 3.97
N ARG A 122 11.66 0.15 4.25
CA ARG A 122 11.76 -1.03 3.38
C ARG A 122 11.11 -0.83 2.01
N TYR A 123 10.15 0.09 1.92
CA TYR A 123 9.43 0.41 0.70
C TYR A 123 9.98 1.65 0.01
N ASN A 124 11.17 2.13 0.39
CA ASN A 124 11.79 3.36 -0.13
C ASN A 124 11.01 4.65 0.17
N VAL A 125 10.09 4.61 1.14
CA VAL A 125 9.27 5.74 1.55
C VAL A 125 9.86 6.37 2.81
N THR A 126 9.97 7.70 2.81
CA THR A 126 10.30 8.50 4.01
C THR A 126 9.07 9.27 4.45
N MET A 127 8.96 9.58 5.74
CA MET A 127 7.76 10.25 6.30
C MET A 127 7.53 11.66 5.72
N ASP A 128 8.56 12.32 5.21
CA ASP A 128 8.44 13.65 4.58
C ASP A 128 7.91 13.61 3.14
N MET A 129 7.60 12.42 2.62
CA MET A 129 7.06 12.26 1.28
C MET A 129 5.54 12.43 1.27
N PRO A 130 4.96 13.04 0.22
CA PRO A 130 3.51 13.15 0.06
C PRO A 130 2.92 11.77 -0.27
N VAL A 131 2.55 11.02 0.77
CA VAL A 131 1.93 9.70 0.67
C VAL A 131 0.61 9.73 1.43
N ALA A 132 -0.46 9.32 0.76
CA ALA A 132 -1.75 9.07 1.38
C ALA A 132 -2.10 7.58 1.29
N VAL A 133 -2.54 7.00 2.40
CA VAL A 133 -3.06 5.64 2.49
C VAL A 133 -4.57 5.72 2.66
N ILE A 134 -5.28 4.91 1.89
CA ILE A 134 -6.73 4.79 1.96
C ILE A 134 -7.05 3.38 2.44
N THR A 135 -7.86 3.24 3.49
CA THR A 135 -8.38 1.96 3.94
C THR A 135 -9.89 1.95 3.87
N HIS A 136 -10.47 0.90 3.30
CA HIS A 136 -11.92 0.68 3.28
C HIS A 136 -12.24 -0.72 3.79
N LEU A 137 -13.08 -0.77 4.83
CA LEU A 137 -13.60 -2.01 5.39
C LEU A 137 -15.08 -2.15 5.02
N CYS A 138 -15.43 -3.22 4.32
CA CYS A 138 -16.81 -3.59 4.02
C CYS A 138 -17.20 -4.86 4.79
N SER A 139 -18.26 -4.81 5.59
CA SER A 139 -18.73 -5.95 6.38
C SER A 139 -20.20 -5.81 6.74
N THR A 140 -20.90 -6.93 6.97
CA THR A 140 -22.30 -6.92 7.46
C THR A 140 -22.42 -6.28 8.85
N LYS A 141 -21.37 -6.45 9.66
CA LYS A 141 -21.23 -5.81 10.97
C LYS A 141 -19.83 -5.21 11.02
N ILE A 142 -19.70 -3.96 11.44
CA ILE A 142 -18.40 -3.34 11.66
C ILE A 142 -18.17 -3.29 13.17
N PRO A 143 -17.00 -3.75 13.67
CA PRO A 143 -16.71 -3.74 15.09
C PRO A 143 -16.27 -2.33 15.52
N TYR A 144 -17.21 -1.41 15.69
CA TYR A 144 -16.91 -0.10 16.26
C TYR A 144 -16.62 -0.21 17.76
N LYS A 145 -15.68 0.59 18.27
CA LYS A 145 -15.38 0.64 19.70
C LYS A 145 -16.28 1.61 20.46
N THR A 146 -16.64 2.74 19.83
CA THR A 146 -17.56 3.75 20.37
C THR A 146 -18.96 3.64 19.77
N VAL A 147 -19.97 4.14 20.49
CA VAL A 147 -21.36 4.22 20.01
C VAL A 147 -21.48 5.16 18.81
N GLY A 148 -20.62 6.19 18.75
CA GLY A 148 -20.54 7.16 17.66
C GLY A 148 -20.03 6.61 16.32
N LYS A 149 -19.52 5.36 16.30
CA LYS A 149 -19.01 4.68 15.10
C LYS A 149 -17.85 5.42 14.41
N GLU A 150 -16.96 5.99 15.21
CA GLU A 150 -15.90 6.88 14.70
C GLU A 150 -14.64 6.12 14.27
N TYR A 151 -14.37 4.96 14.88
CA TYR A 151 -13.20 4.15 14.55
C TYR A 151 -13.43 2.66 14.77
N ILE A 152 -12.61 1.86 14.10
CA ILE A 152 -12.69 0.40 14.08
C ILE A 152 -11.92 -0.15 15.29
N ALA A 153 -12.50 -1.12 15.99
CA ALA A 153 -11.90 -1.78 17.14
C ALA A 153 -10.80 -2.77 16.72
N ASP A 154 -9.78 -2.90 17.56
CA ASP A 154 -8.62 -3.79 17.35
C ASP A 154 -9.05 -5.26 17.34
N ARG A 155 -9.08 -5.84 16.14
CA ARG A 155 -9.37 -7.25 15.89
C ARG A 155 -8.23 -7.84 15.06
N PRO A 156 -7.59 -8.92 15.52
CA PRO A 156 -6.40 -9.46 14.86
C PRO A 156 -6.67 -9.94 13.43
N GLU A 157 -7.88 -10.42 13.13
CA GLU A 157 -8.27 -10.84 11.79
C GLU A 157 -8.31 -9.66 10.81
N ILE A 158 -8.88 -8.53 11.26
CA ILE A 158 -8.97 -7.30 10.46
C ILE A 158 -7.60 -6.65 10.33
N GLU A 159 -6.85 -6.56 11.44
CA GLU A 159 -5.48 -6.02 11.47
C GLU A 159 -4.58 -6.74 10.45
N ARG A 160 -4.64 -8.08 10.43
CA ARG A 160 -3.86 -8.91 9.51
C ARG A 160 -4.22 -8.65 8.05
N GLU A 161 -5.51 -8.56 7.73
CA GLU A 161 -5.93 -8.33 6.34
C GLU A 161 -5.61 -6.92 5.85
N ILE A 162 -5.75 -5.89 6.70
CA ILE A 162 -5.32 -4.53 6.39
C ILE A 162 -3.80 -4.51 6.18
N LEU A 163 -3.01 -5.16 7.05
CA LEU A 163 -1.55 -5.22 6.92
C LEU A 163 -1.13 -5.92 5.62
N CYS A 164 -1.77 -7.03 5.27
CA CYS A 164 -1.51 -7.74 4.03
C CYS A 164 -1.85 -6.89 2.79
N GLY A 165 -3.01 -6.22 2.79
CA GLY A 165 -3.40 -5.30 1.72
C GLY A 165 -2.44 -4.12 1.58
N LEU A 166 -2.06 -3.51 2.71
CA LEU A 166 -1.12 -2.39 2.74
C LEU A 166 0.27 -2.78 2.21
N ARG A 167 0.76 -3.97 2.55
CA ARG A 167 2.04 -4.49 2.02
C ARG A 167 2.00 -4.67 0.51
N GLU A 168 0.88 -5.12 -0.05
CA GLU A 168 0.74 -5.31 -1.48
C GLU A 168 0.85 -3.99 -2.24
N VAL A 169 0.10 -2.97 -1.82
CA VAL A 169 0.18 -1.64 -2.44
C VAL A 169 1.52 -0.95 -2.18
N ALA A 170 2.12 -1.14 -1.00
CA ALA A 170 3.43 -0.58 -0.66
C ALA A 170 4.56 -1.17 -1.53
N ARG A 171 4.50 -2.45 -1.91
CA ARG A 171 5.45 -3.04 -2.87
C ARG A 171 5.34 -2.40 -4.24
N ARG A 172 4.12 -2.17 -4.73
CA ARG A 172 3.88 -1.49 -6.01
C ARG A 172 4.42 -0.06 -6.00
N LEU A 173 4.21 0.67 -4.91
CA LEU A 173 4.80 2.01 -4.72
C LEU A 173 6.33 1.94 -4.69
N SER A 174 6.91 0.97 -4.00
CA SER A 174 8.36 0.82 -3.91
C SER A 174 9.00 0.58 -5.29
N ALA A 175 8.37 -0.24 -6.13
CA ALA A 175 8.82 -0.46 -7.50
C ALA A 175 8.79 0.85 -8.32
N PHE A 176 7.72 1.64 -8.18
CA PHE A 176 7.60 2.95 -8.83
C PHE A 176 8.71 3.93 -8.39
N ILE A 177 8.94 4.07 -7.08
CA ILE A 177 10.00 4.94 -6.54
C ILE A 177 11.38 4.47 -7.00
N SER A 178 11.62 3.17 -7.05
CA SER A 178 12.90 2.59 -7.47
C SER A 178 13.17 2.86 -8.94
N ARG A 179 12.16 2.70 -9.81
CA ARG A 179 12.25 3.08 -11.23
C ARG A 179 12.56 4.56 -11.38
N ARG A 180 11.85 5.44 -10.66
CA ARG A 180 12.08 6.88 -10.70
C ARG A 180 13.48 7.29 -10.25
N ARG A 181 13.99 6.70 -9.16
CA ARG A 181 15.36 6.93 -8.68
C ARG A 181 16.41 6.48 -9.69
N SER A 182 16.19 5.35 -10.36
CA SER A 182 17.11 4.82 -11.36
C SER A 182 17.23 5.79 -12.55
N VAL A 183 16.10 6.23 -13.09
CA VAL A 183 16.04 7.24 -14.16
C VAL A 183 16.73 8.55 -13.75
N GLU A 184 16.49 9.01 -12.51
CA GLU A 184 17.12 10.24 -12.02
C GLU A 184 18.65 10.09 -11.87
N MET A 185 19.14 8.95 -11.37
CA MET A 185 20.57 8.66 -11.28
C MET A 185 21.24 8.64 -12.65
N GLU A 186 20.59 8.06 -13.65
CA GLU A 186 21.11 8.03 -15.03
C GLU A 186 21.18 9.43 -15.64
N ARG A 187 20.14 10.24 -15.45
CA ARG A 187 20.14 11.66 -15.88
C ARG A 187 21.26 12.45 -15.20
N ARG A 188 21.44 12.28 -13.88
CA ARG A 188 22.54 12.93 -13.13
C ARG A 188 23.90 12.47 -13.65
N ARG A 189 24.07 11.17 -13.89
CA ARG A 189 25.28 10.57 -14.46
C ARG A 189 25.60 11.18 -15.83
N LEU A 190 24.62 11.23 -16.74
CA LEU A 190 24.76 11.85 -18.06
C LEU A 190 25.18 13.33 -17.97
N ASN A 191 24.53 14.11 -17.10
CA ASN A 191 24.86 15.53 -16.91
C ASN A 191 26.30 15.74 -16.41
N ILE A 192 26.78 14.87 -15.52
CA ILE A 192 28.18 14.88 -15.06
C ILE A 192 29.10 14.60 -16.26
N PHE A 193 28.85 13.55 -17.03
CA PHE A 193 29.67 13.25 -18.21
C PHE A 193 29.70 14.42 -19.20
N LEU A 194 28.56 15.02 -19.53
CA LEU A 194 28.51 16.18 -20.43
C LEU A 194 29.37 17.36 -19.94
N LYS A 195 29.43 17.60 -18.63
CA LYS A 195 30.21 18.71 -18.04
C LYS A 195 31.71 18.43 -17.98
N TYR A 196 32.12 17.21 -17.65
CA TYR A 196 33.52 16.89 -17.36
C TYR A 196 34.26 16.27 -18.53
N LEU A 197 33.59 15.54 -19.42
CA LEU A 197 34.23 14.81 -20.52
C LEU A 197 34.98 15.73 -21.50
N PRO A 198 34.44 16.91 -21.89
CA PRO A 198 35.20 17.88 -22.71
C PRO A 198 36.45 18.42 -22.03
N LYS A 199 36.39 18.67 -20.72
CA LYS A 199 37.54 19.14 -19.94
C LYS A 199 38.61 18.08 -19.81
N LEU A 200 38.21 16.82 -19.64
CA LEU A 200 39.15 15.70 -19.60
C LEU A 200 39.85 15.52 -20.95
N ALA A 201 39.13 15.69 -22.06
CA ALA A 201 39.71 15.63 -23.40
C ALA A 201 40.76 16.74 -23.61
N SER A 202 40.45 17.99 -23.24
CA SER A 202 41.40 19.10 -23.40
C SER A 202 42.64 18.95 -22.50
N PHE A 203 42.47 18.56 -21.22
CA PHE A 203 43.60 18.31 -20.32
C PHE A 203 44.47 17.13 -20.75
N SER A 204 43.85 16.03 -21.21
CA SER A 204 44.60 14.85 -21.67
C SER A 204 45.40 15.17 -22.93
N THR A 205 44.84 15.95 -23.84
CA THR A 205 45.50 16.40 -25.07
C THR A 205 46.70 17.31 -24.76
N SER A 206 46.51 18.23 -23.81
CA SER A 206 47.55 19.15 -23.33
C SER A 206 48.71 18.39 -22.67
N LEU A 207 48.41 17.39 -21.84
CA LEU A 207 49.41 16.57 -21.16
C LEU A 207 50.18 15.65 -22.12
N ALA A 208 49.49 15.10 -23.12
CA ALA A 208 50.09 14.21 -24.12
C ALA A 208 50.89 14.96 -25.21
N GLY A 209 50.89 16.29 -25.21
CA GLY A 209 51.56 17.12 -26.22
C GLY A 209 51.00 16.96 -27.64
N LYS A 210 49.77 16.44 -27.78
CA LYS A 210 49.10 16.25 -29.07
C LYS A 210 48.26 17.48 -29.42
N LYS A 211 48.03 17.73 -30.72
CA LYS A 211 47.26 18.89 -31.20
C LYS A 211 45.75 18.64 -31.34
N GLU A 212 45.34 17.38 -31.49
CA GLU A 212 43.94 17.03 -31.74
C GLU A 212 43.28 16.49 -30.49
N GLU A 213 42.10 17.03 -30.17
CA GLU A 213 41.26 16.52 -29.10
C GLU A 213 40.65 15.17 -29.52
N PRO A 214 40.61 14.17 -28.62
CA PRO A 214 39.96 12.90 -28.90
C PRO A 214 38.45 13.09 -29.07
N ASP A 215 37.85 12.42 -30.06
CA ASP A 215 36.39 12.48 -30.28
C ASP A 215 35.63 11.84 -29.12
N ILE A 216 34.75 12.64 -28.52
CA ILE A 216 33.99 12.34 -27.31
C ILE A 216 32.63 11.72 -27.63
N ASN A 217 32.14 11.93 -28.86
CA ASN A 217 30.82 11.50 -29.30
C ASN A 217 30.57 9.97 -29.17
N PRO A 218 31.54 9.08 -29.43
CA PRO A 218 31.35 7.64 -29.24
C PRO A 218 31.08 7.24 -27.79
N LEU A 219 31.71 7.94 -26.84
CA LEU A 219 31.52 7.68 -25.41
C LEU A 219 30.15 8.19 -24.94
N LEU A 220 29.74 9.37 -25.39
CA LEU A 220 28.42 9.92 -25.11
C LEU A 220 27.29 9.05 -25.69
N ARG A 221 27.49 8.48 -26.88
CA ARG A 221 26.55 7.51 -27.48
C ARG A 221 26.42 6.21 -26.68
N LYS A 222 27.50 5.72 -26.07
CA LYS A 222 27.45 4.53 -25.20
C LYS A 222 26.69 4.81 -23.91
N VAL A 223 26.93 5.96 -23.27
CA VAL A 223 26.26 6.32 -22.01
C VAL A 223 24.79 6.66 -22.26
N SER A 224 24.44 7.28 -23.39
CA SER A 224 23.04 7.58 -23.76
C SER A 224 22.24 6.35 -24.15
N ARG A 225 22.82 5.35 -24.84
CA ARG A 225 22.12 4.08 -25.12
C ARG A 225 21.67 3.35 -23.86
N LEU A 226 22.46 3.40 -22.79
CA LEU A 226 22.05 2.82 -21.50
C LEU A 226 20.81 3.52 -20.92
N ALA A 227 20.70 4.84 -21.09
CA ALA A 227 19.59 5.63 -20.54
C ALA A 227 18.27 5.53 -21.33
N VAL A 228 18.30 5.08 -22.60
CA VAL A 228 17.11 4.97 -23.46
C VAL A 228 16.44 3.60 -23.36
N VAL A 229 17.15 2.56 -22.90
CA VAL A 229 16.63 1.19 -22.85
C VAL A 229 15.61 0.98 -21.73
N ASP A 230 15.57 1.85 -20.72
CA ASP A 230 14.67 1.75 -19.55
C ASP A 230 13.32 2.51 -19.70
N GLU A 231 13.09 3.18 -20.84
CA GLU A 231 11.81 3.83 -21.18
C GLU A 231 10.81 2.90 -21.90
N GLY A 232 11.15 1.62 -22.07
CA GLY A 232 10.27 0.55 -22.57
C GLY A 232 9.38 -0.09 -21.50
#